data_AF-A0AA88UVC5-F1
#
_entry.id   AF-A0AA88UVC5-F1
#
_cell.length_a   1.000
_cell.length_b   1.000
_cell.length_c   1.000
_cell.angle_alpha   90.00
_cell.angle_beta   90.00
_cell.angle_gamma   90.00
#
_symmetry.space_group_name_H-M   'P 1'
#
loop_
_entity.id
_entity.type
_entity.pdbx_description
1 polymer ?
#
loop_
_entity_poly.entity_id
_entity_poly.type
_entity_poly.pdbx_seq_one_letter_code
_entity_poly.pdbx_strand_id
1 'polypeptide(L)'
;MVMEVDKISNLPGHITDKILSHLSLRDAVRTSILSRKWRYKWDSLPYLVFDNQSVLVSSPDQTVIKSKLVNIVDHVLLLHSGPIEKFKLSHRDLQGVNDIDRWILFLSRGSLKEFVLEIWKGHRYRLPSSLYCCQNLIHLELFNCLVKPPPIFNGFRSLKSLDLQHITVDQDVFEYLISSCLLLERLTLMNFEGFTQLNIHAPNLLFFDVGGVFEDVNFGNASHLAIVSIGLYVNAGHDKNPALGNTGNMIKFFAPLPHIQRLEVQSFFLKYLAAGKVPERLPTPCIELNYLSIRINFNDREESLAASCLLRSSPNLQELEMLARPEEQTAVRPAANILQEGSDKCPFNQLRLVKIAGISGGSQELNFINFLLANSPALEMMTVKPASTNGGWELLKELLRFRRASVQAEIIYLDP
;
A
#
# COMPACT_ATOMS: atom_id res chain seq x y z
N MET A 1 -6.56 -47.14 -40.64
CA MET A 1 -6.70 -45.86 -39.90
C MET A 1 -5.87 -45.96 -38.63
N VAL A 2 -4.78 -45.21 -38.52
CA VAL A 2 -4.05 -45.08 -37.25
C VAL A 2 -4.90 -44.18 -36.35
N MET A 3 -5.35 -44.68 -35.20
CA MET A 3 -6.04 -43.83 -34.23
C MET A 3 -5.04 -42.81 -33.71
N GLU A 4 -5.31 -41.51 -33.94
CA GLU A 4 -4.56 -40.46 -33.26
C GLU A 4 -4.71 -40.65 -31.76
N VAL A 5 -3.59 -40.85 -31.08
CA VAL A 5 -3.56 -41.02 -29.63
C VAL A 5 -3.89 -39.67 -29.00
N ASP A 6 -4.96 -39.63 -28.20
CA ASP A 6 -5.32 -38.45 -27.40
C ASP A 6 -4.25 -38.21 -26.32
N LYS A 7 -3.22 -37.46 -26.68
CA LYS A 7 -2.08 -37.18 -25.79
C LYS A 7 -2.47 -36.31 -24.60
N ILE A 8 -3.45 -35.44 -24.77
CA ILE A 8 -3.86 -34.45 -23.76
C ILE A 8 -4.72 -35.11 -22.68
N SER A 9 -5.70 -35.93 -23.04
CA SER A 9 -6.53 -36.64 -22.05
C SER A 9 -5.83 -37.81 -21.36
N ASN A 10 -4.62 -38.18 -21.80
CA ASN A 10 -3.80 -39.22 -21.19
C ASN A 10 -2.67 -38.66 -20.30
N LEU A 11 -2.63 -37.33 -20.09
CA LEU A 11 -1.71 -36.73 -19.13
C LEU A 11 -2.01 -37.19 -17.69
N PRO A 12 -0.98 -37.36 -16.84
CA PRO A 12 -1.19 -37.59 -15.41
C PRO A 12 -2.01 -36.48 -14.75
N GLY A 13 -2.75 -36.82 -13.69
CA GLY A 13 -3.59 -35.87 -12.94
C GLY A 13 -2.82 -34.61 -12.53
N HIS A 14 -1.70 -34.75 -11.85
CA HIS A 14 -0.88 -33.62 -11.39
C HIS A 14 -0.41 -32.67 -12.52
N ILE A 15 -0.18 -33.18 -13.73
CA ILE A 15 0.17 -32.34 -14.89
C ILE A 15 -1.06 -31.57 -15.37
N THR A 16 -2.23 -32.23 -15.39
CA THR A 16 -3.49 -31.60 -15.75
C THR A 16 -3.85 -30.50 -14.76
N ASP A 17 -3.72 -30.76 -13.47
CA ASP A 17 -3.98 -29.80 -12.40
C ASP A 17 -3.04 -28.59 -12.52
N LYS A 18 -1.75 -28.84 -12.83
CA LYS A 18 -0.78 -27.78 -13.10
C LYS A 18 -1.17 -26.94 -14.33
N ILE A 19 -1.56 -27.56 -15.43
CA ILE A 19 -2.03 -26.84 -16.63
C ILE A 19 -3.24 -25.96 -16.27
N LEU A 20 -4.25 -26.54 -15.62
CA LEU A 20 -5.46 -25.81 -15.24
C LEU A 20 -5.19 -24.69 -14.24
N SER A 21 -4.22 -24.86 -13.33
CA SER A 21 -3.83 -23.81 -12.36
C SER A 21 -3.24 -22.55 -13.01
N HIS A 22 -2.79 -22.64 -14.27
CA HIS A 22 -2.29 -21.51 -15.04
C HIS A 22 -3.37 -20.88 -15.95
N LEU A 23 -4.58 -21.43 -15.97
CA LEU A 23 -5.71 -20.88 -16.72
C LEU A 23 -6.59 -20.00 -15.83
N SER A 24 -7.30 -19.06 -16.46
CA SER A 24 -8.43 -18.41 -15.81
C SER A 24 -9.47 -19.44 -15.40
N LEU A 25 -10.28 -19.17 -14.37
CA LEU A 25 -11.37 -20.09 -13.96
C LEU A 25 -12.29 -20.39 -15.15
N ARG A 26 -12.59 -19.36 -15.97
CA ARG A 26 -13.38 -19.53 -17.18
C ARG A 26 -12.74 -20.49 -18.18
N ASP A 27 -11.46 -20.33 -18.49
CA ASP A 27 -10.80 -21.19 -19.47
C ASP A 27 -10.61 -22.61 -18.93
N ALA A 28 -10.35 -22.76 -17.63
CA ALA A 28 -10.34 -24.06 -16.97
C ALA A 28 -11.70 -24.77 -17.11
N VAL A 29 -12.82 -24.09 -16.85
CA VAL A 29 -14.16 -24.63 -17.06
C VAL A 29 -14.40 -24.94 -18.54
N ARG A 30 -13.93 -24.11 -19.48
CA ARG A 30 -14.08 -24.36 -20.93
C ARG A 30 -13.37 -25.62 -21.39
N THR A 31 -12.32 -26.08 -20.70
CA THR A 31 -11.68 -27.37 -21.03
C THR A 31 -12.65 -28.56 -20.92
N SER A 32 -13.76 -28.42 -20.20
CA SER A 32 -14.79 -29.45 -20.06
C SER A 32 -15.40 -29.93 -21.37
N ILE A 33 -15.32 -29.14 -22.45
CA ILE A 33 -15.83 -29.50 -23.78
C ILE A 33 -14.83 -30.32 -24.62
N LEU A 34 -13.56 -30.42 -24.19
CA LEU A 34 -12.50 -31.08 -24.97
C LEU A 34 -12.73 -32.59 -25.08
N SER A 35 -13.11 -33.24 -23.99
CA SER A 35 -13.49 -34.67 -23.99
C SER A 35 -14.26 -35.05 -22.73
N ARG A 36 -14.85 -36.26 -22.71
CA ARG A 36 -15.52 -36.79 -21.51
C ARG A 36 -14.58 -36.87 -20.30
N LYS A 37 -13.27 -37.06 -20.51
CA LYS A 37 -12.26 -37.12 -19.45
C LYS A 37 -11.94 -35.74 -18.85
N TRP A 38 -12.12 -34.67 -19.62
CA TRP A 38 -11.87 -33.29 -19.20
C TRP A 38 -13.06 -32.62 -18.52
N ARG A 39 -14.27 -33.17 -18.68
CA ARG A 39 -15.53 -32.58 -18.23
C ARG A 39 -15.51 -32.04 -16.80
N TYR A 40 -14.89 -32.79 -15.88
CA TYR A 40 -14.86 -32.48 -14.45
C TYR A 40 -13.46 -32.15 -13.93
N LYS A 41 -12.45 -31.97 -14.79
CA LYS A 41 -11.07 -31.75 -14.30
C LYS A 41 -10.88 -30.43 -13.54
N TRP A 42 -11.75 -29.46 -13.77
CA TRP A 42 -11.70 -28.16 -13.11
C TRP A 42 -12.39 -28.17 -11.73
N ASP A 43 -13.22 -29.18 -11.43
CA ASP A 43 -14.16 -29.17 -10.29
C ASP A 43 -13.48 -29.24 -8.92
N SER A 44 -12.18 -29.51 -8.90
CA SER A 44 -11.35 -29.69 -7.70
C SER A 44 -10.22 -28.66 -7.64
N LEU A 45 -10.26 -27.63 -8.50
CA LEU A 45 -9.28 -26.54 -8.49
C LEU A 45 -9.34 -25.75 -7.18
N PRO A 46 -8.21 -25.63 -6.44
CA PRO A 46 -8.22 -24.98 -5.13
C PRO A 46 -8.39 -23.47 -5.19
N TYR A 47 -8.31 -22.86 -6.38
CA TYR A 47 -8.35 -21.42 -6.58
C TYR A 47 -9.54 -21.03 -7.45
N LEU A 48 -10.55 -20.41 -6.83
CA LEU A 48 -11.73 -19.89 -7.52
C LEU A 48 -11.64 -18.37 -7.61
N VAL A 49 -11.27 -17.88 -8.80
CA VAL A 49 -11.10 -16.45 -9.08
C VAL A 49 -12.19 -15.98 -10.03
N PHE A 50 -13.16 -15.25 -9.49
CA PHE A 50 -14.24 -14.60 -10.22
C PHE A 50 -13.89 -13.13 -10.42
N ASP A 51 -13.18 -12.85 -11.50
CA ASP A 51 -12.82 -11.50 -11.90
C ASP A 51 -13.51 -11.04 -13.20
N ASN A 52 -13.15 -9.84 -13.68
CA ASN A 52 -13.64 -9.29 -14.95
C ASN A 52 -13.31 -10.18 -16.17
N GLN A 53 -12.30 -11.07 -16.10
CA GLN A 53 -11.94 -11.99 -17.19
C GLN A 53 -12.74 -13.30 -17.09
N SER A 54 -12.97 -13.78 -15.87
CA SER A 54 -13.78 -14.97 -15.57
C SER A 54 -15.26 -14.76 -15.88
N VAL A 55 -15.77 -13.54 -15.66
CA VAL A 55 -17.19 -13.20 -15.85
C VAL A 55 -17.32 -12.11 -16.91
N LEU A 56 -17.33 -12.50 -18.20
CA LEU A 56 -17.58 -11.57 -19.30
C LEU A 56 -19.06 -11.20 -19.36
N VAL A 57 -19.44 -10.14 -18.64
CA VAL A 57 -20.80 -9.64 -18.68
C VAL A 57 -20.80 -8.18 -19.12
N SER A 58 -21.36 -7.93 -20.30
CA SER A 58 -21.64 -6.59 -20.82
C SER A 58 -23.15 -6.45 -21.05
N SER A 59 -23.78 -5.59 -20.26
CA SER A 59 -25.19 -5.21 -20.41
C SER A 59 -25.34 -3.77 -19.90
N PRO A 60 -26.14 -2.91 -20.55
CA PRO A 60 -26.49 -1.61 -19.96
C PRO A 60 -27.38 -1.78 -18.72
N ASP A 61 -28.09 -2.90 -18.59
CA ASP A 61 -28.94 -3.22 -17.44
C ASP A 61 -28.13 -3.95 -16.35
N GLN A 62 -27.96 -3.30 -15.20
CA GLN A 62 -27.25 -3.83 -14.04
C GLN A 62 -27.91 -5.08 -13.44
N THR A 63 -29.23 -5.24 -13.57
CA THR A 63 -29.95 -6.40 -13.03
C THR A 63 -29.57 -7.69 -13.79
N VAL A 64 -29.38 -7.58 -15.10
CA VAL A 64 -28.88 -8.67 -15.95
C VAL A 64 -27.44 -9.01 -15.60
N ILE A 65 -26.60 -8.01 -15.31
CA ILE A 65 -25.22 -8.26 -14.90
C ILE A 65 -25.19 -9.05 -13.59
N LYS A 66 -25.91 -8.55 -12.58
CA LYS A 66 -26.02 -9.17 -11.26
C LYS A 66 -26.48 -10.62 -11.36
N SER A 67 -27.60 -10.88 -12.04
CA SER A 67 -28.16 -12.22 -12.17
C SER A 67 -27.20 -13.19 -12.87
N LYS A 68 -26.51 -12.77 -13.93
CA LYS A 68 -25.51 -13.60 -14.60
C LYS A 68 -24.33 -13.95 -13.69
N LEU A 69 -23.79 -12.96 -12.97
CA LEU A 69 -22.68 -13.19 -12.04
C LEU A 69 -23.09 -14.15 -10.93
N VAL A 70 -24.26 -13.93 -10.31
CA VAL A 70 -24.80 -14.84 -9.29
C VAL A 70 -24.95 -16.26 -9.82
N ASN A 71 -25.56 -16.42 -11.00
CA ASN A 71 -25.74 -17.74 -11.61
C ASN A 71 -24.41 -18.45 -11.89
N ILE A 72 -23.38 -17.72 -12.34
CA ILE A 72 -22.05 -18.30 -12.60
C ILE A 72 -21.41 -18.77 -11.29
N VAL A 73 -21.41 -17.93 -10.25
CA VAL A 73 -20.82 -18.28 -8.96
C VAL A 73 -21.57 -19.45 -8.33
N ASP A 74 -22.90 -19.42 -8.30
CA ASP A 74 -23.74 -20.52 -7.80
C ASP A 74 -23.46 -21.82 -8.55
N HIS A 75 -23.36 -21.78 -9.89
CA HIS A 75 -23.11 -22.98 -10.68
C HIS A 75 -21.72 -23.56 -10.43
N VAL A 76 -20.69 -22.70 -10.34
CA VAL A 76 -19.33 -23.14 -10.04
C VAL A 76 -19.26 -23.74 -8.64
N LEU A 77 -19.80 -23.07 -7.63
CA LEU A 77 -19.78 -23.57 -6.25
C LEU A 77 -20.60 -24.86 -6.07
N LEU A 78 -21.72 -25.00 -6.80
CA LEU A 78 -22.55 -26.20 -6.77
C LEU A 78 -21.82 -27.43 -7.33
N LEU A 79 -21.03 -27.24 -8.40
CA LEU A 79 -20.30 -28.33 -9.06
C LEU A 79 -18.93 -28.58 -8.44
N HIS A 80 -18.42 -27.67 -7.62
CA HIS A 80 -17.11 -27.79 -7.00
C HIS A 80 -17.09 -28.91 -5.95
N SER A 81 -16.14 -29.84 -6.08
CA SER A 81 -16.01 -31.03 -5.23
C SER A 81 -14.73 -31.04 -4.39
N GLY A 82 -13.80 -30.11 -4.65
CA GLY A 82 -12.52 -29.99 -3.96
C GLY A 82 -12.50 -29.02 -2.77
N PRO A 83 -11.36 -28.93 -2.06
CA PRO A 83 -11.12 -27.88 -1.10
C PRO A 83 -10.89 -26.54 -1.80
N ILE A 84 -11.56 -25.48 -1.35
CA ILE A 84 -11.34 -24.12 -1.83
C ILE A 84 -10.33 -23.44 -0.90
N GLU A 85 -9.10 -23.27 -1.37
CA GLU A 85 -8.05 -22.59 -0.61
C GLU A 85 -8.05 -21.08 -0.88
N LYS A 86 -8.34 -20.66 -2.12
CA LYS A 86 -8.48 -19.25 -2.50
C LYS A 86 -9.83 -18.99 -3.12
N PHE A 87 -10.51 -17.98 -2.61
CA PHE A 87 -11.71 -17.43 -3.21
C PHE A 87 -11.53 -15.93 -3.43
N LYS A 88 -11.57 -15.51 -4.70
CA LYS A 88 -11.57 -14.09 -5.08
C LYS A 88 -12.85 -13.77 -5.83
N LEU A 89 -13.56 -12.76 -5.37
CA LEU A 89 -14.72 -12.19 -6.04
C LEU A 89 -14.50 -10.69 -6.23
N SER A 90 -14.14 -10.31 -7.45
CA SER A 90 -13.85 -8.91 -7.83
C SER A 90 -14.33 -8.65 -9.25
N HIS A 91 -15.52 -8.08 -9.38
CA HIS A 91 -16.05 -7.68 -10.68
C HIS A 91 -16.42 -6.20 -10.62
N ARG A 92 -16.06 -5.42 -11.64
CA ARG A 92 -16.27 -3.96 -11.68
C ARG A 92 -17.75 -3.54 -11.50
N ASP A 93 -18.65 -4.46 -11.83
CA ASP A 93 -20.10 -4.28 -11.71
C ASP A 93 -20.70 -4.98 -10.48
N LEU A 94 -19.87 -5.55 -9.60
CA LEU A 94 -20.32 -6.20 -8.37
C LEU A 94 -20.80 -5.17 -7.35
N GLN A 95 -21.97 -5.43 -6.79
CA GLN A 95 -22.52 -4.72 -5.64
C GLN A 95 -22.78 -5.71 -4.51
N GLY A 96 -22.94 -5.20 -3.28
CA GLY A 96 -23.32 -6.02 -2.14
C GLY A 96 -24.68 -6.69 -2.36
N VAL A 97 -24.73 -8.01 -2.40
CA VAL A 97 -25.94 -8.81 -2.61
C VAL A 97 -26.01 -9.95 -1.60
N ASN A 98 -27.21 -10.34 -1.20
CA ASN A 98 -27.44 -11.40 -0.20
C ASN A 98 -26.88 -12.77 -0.62
N ASP A 99 -26.65 -12.97 -1.92
CA ASP A 99 -26.00 -14.19 -2.44
C ASP A 99 -24.58 -14.36 -1.91
N ILE A 100 -23.87 -13.25 -1.69
CA ILE A 100 -22.52 -13.23 -1.12
C ILE A 100 -22.53 -13.83 0.30
N ASP A 101 -23.56 -13.56 1.10
CA ASP A 101 -23.70 -14.13 2.45
C ASP A 101 -23.73 -15.66 2.39
N ARG A 102 -24.47 -16.21 1.42
CA ARG A 102 -24.60 -17.66 1.20
C ARG A 102 -23.26 -18.26 0.77
N TRP A 103 -22.55 -17.58 -0.13
CA TRP A 103 -21.22 -18.03 -0.58
C TRP A 103 -20.21 -18.01 0.55
N ILE A 104 -20.15 -16.94 1.33
CA ILE A 104 -19.24 -16.85 2.48
C ILE A 104 -19.57 -17.93 3.51
N LEU A 105 -20.85 -18.19 3.80
CA LEU A 105 -21.26 -19.28 4.69
C LEU A 105 -20.86 -20.67 4.18
N PHE A 106 -20.90 -20.88 2.86
CA PHE A 106 -20.42 -22.12 2.26
C PHE A 106 -18.89 -22.25 2.43
N LEU A 107 -18.16 -21.19 2.08
CA LEU A 107 -16.69 -21.15 2.17
C LEU A 107 -16.17 -21.29 3.60
N SER A 108 -16.89 -20.75 4.59
CA SER A 108 -16.49 -20.80 6.00
C SER A 108 -16.46 -22.21 6.60
N ARG A 109 -17.03 -23.20 5.90
CA ARG A 109 -17.03 -24.62 6.31
C ARG A 109 -15.82 -25.39 5.78
N GLY A 110 -15.03 -24.77 4.89
CA GLY A 110 -13.89 -25.38 4.22
C GLY A 110 -12.53 -24.95 4.78
N SER A 111 -11.49 -25.15 3.97
CA SER A 111 -10.09 -24.85 4.28
C SER A 111 -9.61 -23.56 3.61
N LEU A 112 -10.41 -22.50 3.70
CA LEU A 112 -10.12 -21.21 3.07
C LEU A 112 -8.87 -20.56 3.70
N LYS A 113 -7.87 -20.27 2.85
CA LYS A 113 -6.61 -19.61 3.22
C LYS A 113 -6.53 -18.18 2.68
N GLU A 114 -7.12 -17.91 1.52
CA GLU A 114 -7.13 -16.57 0.92
C GLU A 114 -8.56 -16.17 0.55
N PHE A 115 -8.99 -15.02 1.05
CA PHE A 115 -10.30 -14.46 0.75
C PHE A 115 -10.16 -13.03 0.27
N VAL A 116 -10.63 -12.77 -0.95
CA VAL A 116 -10.63 -11.44 -1.57
C VAL A 116 -12.05 -11.10 -2.00
N LEU A 117 -12.58 -10.00 -1.47
CA LEU A 117 -13.90 -9.50 -1.81
C LEU A 117 -13.84 -8.01 -2.17
N GLU A 118 -14.16 -7.68 -3.42
CA GLU A 118 -14.12 -6.30 -3.89
C GLU A 118 -15.48 -5.83 -4.42
N ILE A 119 -16.15 -4.98 -3.63
CA ILE A 119 -17.48 -4.44 -3.96
C ILE A 119 -17.34 -3.07 -4.65
N TRP A 120 -17.37 -3.07 -5.98
CA TRP A 120 -17.11 -1.86 -6.77
C TRP A 120 -18.29 -0.90 -6.92
N LYS A 121 -19.52 -1.35 -6.65
CA LYS A 121 -20.75 -0.56 -6.79
C LYS A 121 -21.65 -0.64 -5.56
N GLY A 122 -22.45 0.41 -5.38
CA GLY A 122 -23.45 0.49 -4.32
C GLY A 122 -22.85 0.86 -2.97
N HIS A 123 -23.62 0.59 -1.91
CA HIS A 123 -23.21 0.86 -0.53
C HIS A 123 -22.21 -0.16 -0.01
N ARG A 124 -21.52 0.19 1.07
CA ARG A 124 -20.62 -0.71 1.80
C ARG A 124 -21.32 -2.01 2.17
N TYR A 125 -20.73 -3.13 1.77
CA TYR A 125 -21.30 -4.43 2.05
C TYR A 125 -21.02 -4.86 3.49
N ARG A 126 -22.07 -5.22 4.23
CA ARG A 126 -21.93 -5.73 5.59
C ARG A 126 -21.48 -7.18 5.56
N LEU A 127 -20.30 -7.45 6.11
CA LEU A 127 -19.77 -8.81 6.15
C LEU A 127 -20.60 -9.71 7.08
N PRO A 128 -20.93 -10.95 6.66
CA PRO A 128 -21.63 -11.90 7.50
C PRO A 128 -20.71 -12.46 8.58
N SER A 129 -21.30 -12.88 9.71
CA SER A 129 -20.55 -13.43 10.86
C SER A 129 -19.76 -14.71 10.51
N SER A 130 -20.19 -15.46 9.48
CA SER A 130 -19.53 -16.67 9.02
C SER A 130 -18.10 -16.45 8.53
N LEU A 131 -17.77 -15.28 7.98
CA LEU A 131 -16.39 -14.97 7.55
C LEU A 131 -15.40 -15.06 8.72
N TYR A 132 -15.82 -14.59 9.89
CA TYR A 132 -14.99 -14.54 11.10
C TYR A 132 -14.75 -15.94 11.70
N CYS A 133 -15.42 -16.98 11.19
CA CYS A 133 -15.15 -18.38 11.53
C CYS A 133 -13.96 -18.98 10.75
N CYS A 134 -13.45 -18.32 9.71
CA CYS A 134 -12.36 -18.81 8.87
C CYS A 134 -10.99 -18.71 9.57
N GLN A 135 -10.74 -19.54 10.58
CA GLN A 135 -9.55 -19.44 11.45
C GLN A 135 -8.21 -19.71 10.73
N ASN A 136 -8.24 -20.44 9.62
CA ASN A 136 -7.05 -20.78 8.81
C ASN A 136 -6.73 -19.72 7.73
N LEU A 137 -7.45 -18.60 7.72
CA LEU A 137 -7.25 -17.54 6.75
C LEU A 137 -5.85 -16.92 6.94
N ILE A 138 -5.06 -16.91 5.87
CA ILE A 138 -3.70 -16.38 5.78
C ILE A 138 -3.72 -14.96 5.19
N HIS A 139 -4.59 -14.73 4.20
CA HIS A 139 -4.74 -13.44 3.55
C HIS A 139 -6.22 -13.04 3.43
N LEU A 140 -6.53 -11.82 3.85
CA LEU A 140 -7.85 -11.21 3.77
C LEU A 140 -7.74 -9.86 3.07
N GLU A 141 -8.42 -9.72 1.93
CA GLU A 141 -8.53 -8.46 1.20
C GLU A 141 -10.01 -8.08 1.06
N LEU A 142 -10.34 -6.86 1.51
CA LEU A 142 -11.70 -6.35 1.51
C LEU A 142 -11.72 -4.94 0.93
N PHE A 143 -12.55 -4.75 -0.10
CA PHE A 143 -12.82 -3.43 -0.67
C PHE A 143 -14.30 -3.07 -0.51
N ASN A 144 -14.56 -1.87 0.03
CA ASN A 144 -15.89 -1.27 0.21
C ASN A 144 -16.83 -2.13 1.09
N CYS A 145 -16.38 -2.47 2.29
CA CYS A 145 -17.10 -3.30 3.25
C CYS A 145 -17.31 -2.61 4.62
N LEU A 146 -18.32 -3.06 5.37
CA LEU A 146 -18.55 -2.72 6.77
C LEU A 146 -18.11 -3.91 7.64
N VAL A 147 -17.09 -3.68 8.47
CA VAL A 147 -16.48 -4.71 9.33
C VAL A 147 -17.09 -4.64 10.72
N LYS A 148 -17.84 -5.67 11.11
CA LYS A 148 -18.46 -5.82 12.44
C LYS A 148 -18.36 -7.28 12.91
N PRO A 149 -17.22 -7.69 13.48
CA PRO A 149 -17.03 -9.03 14.01
C PRO A 149 -18.06 -9.34 15.12
N PRO A 150 -18.51 -10.60 15.24
CA PRO A 150 -19.36 -11.00 16.36
C PRO A 150 -18.58 -10.98 17.68
N PRO A 151 -19.24 -10.83 18.86
CA PRO A 151 -18.56 -10.77 20.16
C PRO A 151 -17.70 -11.99 20.52
N ILE A 152 -17.97 -13.14 19.89
CA ILE A 152 -17.22 -14.40 20.08
C ILE A 152 -15.95 -14.49 19.21
N PHE A 153 -15.73 -13.53 18.31
CA PHE A 153 -14.56 -13.51 17.45
C PHE A 153 -13.32 -13.25 18.29
N ASN A 154 -12.28 -14.08 18.12
CA ASN A 154 -11.01 -13.98 18.86
C ASN A 154 -9.81 -13.87 17.91
N GLY A 155 -9.99 -13.14 16.80
CA GLY A 155 -8.97 -13.01 15.76
C GLY A 155 -8.94 -14.17 14.76
N PHE A 156 -8.16 -13.96 13.70
CA PHE A 156 -7.82 -14.98 12.71
C PHE A 156 -6.46 -15.59 13.07
N ARG A 157 -6.42 -16.88 13.44
CA ARG A 157 -5.22 -17.52 14.01
C ARG A 157 -4.02 -17.61 13.05
N SER A 158 -4.28 -17.64 11.74
CA SER A 158 -3.25 -17.82 10.71
C SER A 158 -3.01 -16.59 9.85
N LEU A 159 -3.67 -15.47 10.15
CA LEU A 159 -3.66 -14.30 9.27
C LEU A 159 -2.31 -13.62 9.30
N LYS A 160 -1.69 -13.54 8.13
CA LYS A 160 -0.39 -12.90 7.89
C LYS A 160 -0.54 -11.59 7.12
N SER A 161 -1.58 -11.46 6.30
CA SER A 161 -1.79 -10.29 5.46
C SER A 161 -3.24 -9.83 5.52
N LEU A 162 -3.44 -8.56 5.85
CA LEU A 162 -4.74 -7.90 5.91
C LEU A 162 -4.71 -6.64 5.05
N ASP A 163 -5.57 -6.58 4.04
CA ASP A 163 -5.76 -5.43 3.16
C ASP A 163 -7.20 -4.93 3.26
N LEU A 164 -7.37 -3.71 3.75
CA LEU A 164 -8.66 -3.09 4.00
C LEU A 164 -8.74 -1.76 3.25
N GLN A 165 -9.58 -1.72 2.22
CA GLN A 165 -9.78 -0.53 1.39
C GLN A 165 -11.23 -0.08 1.41
N HIS A 166 -11.49 1.21 1.56
CA HIS A 166 -12.86 1.76 1.61
C HIS A 166 -13.72 1.16 2.73
N ILE A 167 -13.13 0.85 3.89
CA ILE A 167 -13.81 0.16 4.99
C ILE A 167 -14.47 1.14 5.97
N THR A 168 -15.64 0.79 6.49
CA THR A 168 -16.17 1.39 7.73
C THR A 168 -15.98 0.41 8.88
N VAL A 169 -15.36 0.87 9.97
CA VAL A 169 -15.12 0.08 11.19
C VAL A 169 -15.00 1.01 12.40
N ASP A 170 -15.54 0.59 13.54
CA ASP A 170 -15.46 1.35 14.79
C ASP A 170 -14.04 1.19 15.40
N GLN A 171 -13.54 2.20 16.14
CA GLN A 171 -12.14 2.23 16.60
C GLN A 171 -11.75 1.02 17.47
N ASP A 172 -12.58 0.70 18.46
CA ASP A 172 -12.39 -0.43 19.37
C ASP A 172 -12.39 -1.77 18.62
N VAL A 173 -13.26 -1.89 17.62
CA VAL A 173 -13.33 -3.06 16.73
C VAL A 173 -12.06 -3.21 15.91
N PHE A 174 -11.54 -2.11 15.35
CA PHE A 174 -10.29 -2.12 14.59
C PHE A 174 -9.11 -2.53 15.46
N GLU A 175 -8.92 -1.87 16.61
CA GLU A 175 -7.83 -2.17 17.54
C GLU A 175 -7.89 -3.62 18.03
N TYR A 176 -9.08 -4.13 18.32
CA TYR A 176 -9.30 -5.53 18.70
C TYR A 176 -8.97 -6.50 17.56
N LEU A 177 -9.40 -6.20 16.32
CA LEU A 177 -9.12 -7.02 15.15
C LEU A 177 -7.62 -7.18 14.93
N ILE A 178 -6.87 -6.08 14.96
CA ILE A 178 -5.42 -6.08 14.73
C ILE A 178 -4.69 -6.81 15.88
N SER A 179 -5.01 -6.46 17.13
CA SER A 179 -4.36 -7.08 18.30
C SER A 179 -4.66 -8.57 18.47
N SER A 180 -5.80 -9.05 17.95
CA SER A 180 -6.16 -10.47 17.99
C SER A 180 -5.52 -11.30 16.86
N CYS A 181 -4.98 -10.68 15.82
CA CYS A 181 -4.32 -11.36 14.71
C CYS A 181 -2.80 -11.42 14.94
N LEU A 182 -2.36 -12.32 15.82
CA LEU A 182 -0.98 -12.36 16.33
C LEU A 182 0.11 -12.68 15.30
N LEU A 183 -0.24 -13.29 14.16
CA LEU A 183 0.71 -13.64 13.08
C LEU A 183 0.74 -12.60 11.96
N LEU A 184 0.11 -11.44 12.14
CA LEU A 184 0.01 -10.42 11.11
C LEU A 184 1.39 -9.83 10.78
N GLU A 185 1.82 -10.02 9.53
CA GLU A 185 3.10 -9.57 8.98
C GLU A 185 2.91 -8.36 8.04
N ARG A 186 1.75 -8.22 7.39
CA ARG A 186 1.44 -7.15 6.45
C ARG A 186 0.06 -6.54 6.71
N LEU A 187 0.00 -5.22 6.81
CA LEU A 187 -1.23 -4.47 6.99
C LEU A 187 -1.31 -3.32 5.99
N THR A 188 -2.35 -3.33 5.16
CA THR A 188 -2.67 -2.26 4.22
C THR A 188 -4.03 -1.65 4.59
N LEU A 189 -4.08 -0.33 4.77
CA LEU A 189 -5.28 0.41 5.18
C LEU A 189 -5.48 1.63 4.27
N MET A 190 -6.50 1.61 3.41
CA MET A 190 -6.77 2.71 2.47
C MET A 190 -8.21 3.21 2.62
N ASN A 191 -8.38 4.53 2.71
CA ASN A 191 -9.71 5.18 2.71
C ASN A 191 -10.69 4.59 3.74
N PHE A 192 -10.30 4.53 5.01
CA PHE A 192 -11.16 4.00 6.08
C PHE A 192 -12.00 5.11 6.76
N GLU A 193 -13.15 4.71 7.31
CA GLU A 193 -14.07 5.56 8.07
C GLU A 193 -14.42 4.92 9.43
N GLY A 194 -14.70 5.75 10.43
CA GLY A 194 -15.18 5.32 11.75
C GLY A 194 -14.20 5.59 12.90
N PHE A 195 -12.94 5.90 12.59
CA PHE A 195 -11.93 6.27 13.59
C PHE A 195 -10.84 7.17 12.99
N THR A 196 -10.20 7.97 13.85
CA THR A 196 -9.13 8.90 13.46
C THR A 196 -7.79 8.60 14.15
N GLN A 197 -7.77 7.70 15.13
CA GLN A 197 -6.58 7.36 15.92
C GLN A 197 -6.05 6.01 15.45
N LEU A 198 -4.87 5.98 14.82
CA LEU A 198 -4.25 4.73 14.33
C LEU A 198 -3.41 4.09 15.43
N ASN A 199 -4.01 3.25 16.26
CA ASN A 199 -3.31 2.48 17.28
C ASN A 199 -3.01 1.06 16.78
N ILE A 200 -1.74 0.82 16.40
CA ILE A 200 -1.31 -0.44 15.79
C ILE A 200 -0.58 -1.31 16.82
N HIS A 201 -1.25 -2.36 17.27
CA HIS A 201 -0.71 -3.37 18.19
C HIS A 201 -0.49 -4.70 17.48
N ALA A 202 0.57 -4.79 16.67
CA ALA A 202 0.92 -5.97 15.89
C ALA A 202 2.44 -6.27 16.00
N PRO A 203 2.88 -7.16 16.90
CA PRO A 203 4.31 -7.38 17.21
C PRO A 203 5.12 -8.05 16.10
N ASN A 204 4.46 -8.74 15.18
CA ASN A 204 5.10 -9.40 14.05
C ASN A 204 4.96 -8.62 12.74
N LEU A 205 4.47 -7.37 12.80
CA LEU A 205 4.24 -6.56 11.61
C LEU A 205 5.58 -6.16 10.97
N LEU A 206 5.74 -6.50 9.69
CA LEU A 206 6.93 -6.22 8.87
C LEU A 206 6.67 -5.12 7.84
N PHE A 207 5.43 -5.04 7.37
CA PHE A 207 4.98 -4.10 6.34
C PHE A 207 3.71 -3.39 6.79
N PHE A 208 3.72 -2.06 6.70
CA PHE A 208 2.56 -1.22 6.97
C PHE A 208 2.41 -0.20 5.86
N ASP A 209 1.24 -0.18 5.22
CA ASP A 209 0.86 0.82 4.23
C ASP A 209 -0.48 1.44 4.61
N VAL A 210 -0.51 2.75 4.82
CA VAL A 210 -1.74 3.44 5.22
C VAL A 210 -1.93 4.73 4.46
N GLY A 211 -3.15 4.93 3.95
CA GLY A 211 -3.57 6.14 3.28
C GLY A 211 -4.97 6.52 3.71
N GLY A 212 -5.13 7.66 4.39
CA GLY A 212 -6.44 8.03 4.92
C GLY A 212 -6.50 9.41 5.57
N VAL A 213 -7.57 9.61 6.34
CA VAL A 213 -7.76 10.78 7.19
C VAL A 213 -7.68 10.33 8.64
N PHE A 214 -6.62 10.70 9.33
CA PHE A 214 -6.37 10.34 10.73
C PHE A 214 -5.65 11.49 11.44
N GLU A 215 -5.85 11.60 12.75
CA GLU A 215 -5.30 12.65 13.59
C GLU A 215 -3.94 12.26 14.19
N ASP A 216 -3.75 10.97 14.46
CA ASP A 216 -2.56 10.47 15.15
C ASP A 216 -2.25 9.02 14.75
N VAL A 217 -0.97 8.63 14.87
CA VAL A 217 -0.50 7.27 14.62
C VAL A 217 0.43 6.82 15.74
N ASN A 218 0.13 5.65 16.29
CA ASN A 218 0.81 5.04 17.41
C ASN A 218 1.14 3.60 17.07
N PHE A 219 2.43 3.29 16.97
CA PHE A 219 2.88 1.90 16.96
C PHE A 219 3.12 1.48 18.40
N GLY A 220 2.31 0.57 18.92
CA GLY A 220 2.47 0.08 20.28
C GLY A 220 3.77 -0.71 20.42
N ASN A 221 3.78 -1.94 19.93
CA ASN A 221 4.95 -2.81 19.91
C ASN A 221 5.13 -3.32 18.48
N ALA A 222 5.76 -2.54 17.60
CA ALA A 222 5.99 -2.90 16.20
C ALA A 222 7.50 -2.86 15.86
N SER A 223 8.32 -3.46 16.73
CA SER A 223 9.78 -3.39 16.61
C SER A 223 10.33 -4.03 15.33
N HIS A 224 9.61 -4.98 14.72
CA HIS A 224 10.02 -5.64 13.48
C HIS A 224 9.59 -4.90 12.20
N LEU A 225 8.96 -3.74 12.33
CA LEU A 225 8.42 -3.01 11.19
C LEU A 225 9.57 -2.45 10.33
N ALA A 226 9.76 -3.05 9.15
CA ALA A 226 10.86 -2.73 8.25
C ALA A 226 10.43 -1.81 7.10
N ILE A 227 9.17 -1.92 6.66
CA ILE A 227 8.65 -1.16 5.53
C ILE A 227 7.41 -0.39 5.98
N VAL A 228 7.47 0.94 5.86
CA VAL A 228 6.37 1.84 6.20
C VAL A 228 6.07 2.76 5.02
N SER A 229 4.83 2.74 4.57
CA SER A 229 4.25 3.74 3.66
C SER A 229 3.07 4.40 4.37
N ILE A 230 3.07 5.73 4.44
CA ILE A 230 2.06 6.45 5.19
C ILE A 230 1.69 7.78 4.52
N GLY A 231 0.41 7.94 4.24
CA GLY A 231 -0.18 9.10 3.60
C GLY A 231 -1.37 9.66 4.38
N LEU A 232 -1.32 10.96 4.68
CA LEU A 232 -2.42 11.71 5.27
C LEU A 232 -3.08 12.58 4.19
N TYR A 233 -4.36 12.36 3.88
CA TYR A 233 -5.04 13.02 2.75
C TYR A 233 -5.54 14.43 3.03
N VAL A 234 -5.61 14.82 4.30
CA VAL A 234 -6.05 16.17 4.69
C VAL A 234 -4.83 16.96 5.14
N ASN A 235 -4.75 18.22 4.68
CA ASN A 235 -3.84 19.19 5.24
C ASN A 235 -4.28 19.47 6.68
N ALA A 236 -3.60 18.86 7.66
CA ALA A 236 -3.74 19.20 9.07
C ALA A 236 -3.16 20.62 9.29
N GLY A 237 -3.82 21.63 8.74
CA GLY A 237 -3.45 23.02 8.89
C GLY A 237 -3.74 23.45 10.31
N HIS A 238 -2.70 23.84 11.06
CA HIS A 238 -2.66 24.73 12.24
C HIS A 238 -3.79 24.72 13.30
N ASP A 239 -4.75 23.79 13.29
CA ASP A 239 -5.75 23.66 14.33
C ASP A 239 -5.07 23.02 15.54
N LYS A 240 -4.54 23.96 16.33
CA LYS A 240 -3.93 23.80 17.63
C LYS A 240 -4.73 22.78 18.45
N ASN A 241 -4.16 21.59 18.61
CA ASN A 241 -4.21 20.93 19.90
C ASN A 241 -2.83 21.07 20.55
N PRO A 242 -2.63 22.05 21.45
CA PRO A 242 -1.42 22.16 22.27
C PRO A 242 -1.33 21.04 23.34
N ALA A 243 -2.04 19.93 23.16
CA ALA A 243 -2.30 18.93 24.18
C ALA A 243 -1.52 17.60 24.00
N LEU A 244 -0.63 17.49 23.01
CA LEU A 244 0.39 16.43 23.03
C LEU A 244 1.67 17.01 23.64
N GLY A 245 2.16 16.34 24.68
CA GLY A 245 3.25 16.79 25.55
C GLY A 245 4.55 17.17 24.82
N ASN A 246 5.55 17.59 25.59
CA ASN A 246 6.84 18.17 25.14
C ASN A 246 7.61 17.43 24.00
N THR A 247 7.21 16.21 23.62
CA THR A 247 7.76 15.41 22.52
C THR A 247 6.97 15.59 21.22
N GLY A 248 7.60 16.16 20.19
CA GLY A 248 6.98 16.33 18.86
C GLY A 248 6.65 15.01 18.15
N ASN A 249 5.68 15.07 17.22
CA ASN A 249 5.14 13.90 16.49
C ASN A 249 6.24 13.06 15.84
N MET A 250 7.27 13.72 15.32
CA MET A 250 8.43 13.06 14.75
C MET A 250 9.12 12.09 15.72
N ILE A 251 9.42 12.52 16.95
CA ILE A 251 10.10 11.65 17.93
C ILE A 251 9.20 10.46 18.30
N LYS A 252 7.91 10.73 18.50
CA LYS A 252 6.91 9.74 18.86
C LYS A 252 6.75 8.66 17.78
N PHE A 253 6.73 9.06 16.50
CA PHE A 253 6.59 8.15 15.37
C PHE A 253 7.78 7.20 15.21
N PHE A 254 9.01 7.70 15.37
CA PHE A 254 10.23 6.91 15.18
C PHE A 254 10.68 6.12 16.41
N ALA A 255 10.29 6.52 17.62
CA ALA A 255 10.65 5.80 18.85
C ALA A 255 10.37 4.29 18.81
N PRO A 256 9.22 3.81 18.29
CA PRO A 256 8.93 2.37 18.18
C PRO A 256 9.50 1.68 16.93
N LEU A 257 10.28 2.37 16.08
CA LEU A 257 10.71 1.88 14.75
C LEU A 257 12.24 1.77 14.60
N PRO A 258 12.95 0.97 15.43
CA PRO A 258 14.41 0.89 15.40
C PRO A 258 14.98 0.23 14.13
N HIS A 259 14.22 -0.65 13.47
CA HIS A 259 14.65 -1.47 12.33
C HIS A 259 14.02 -1.05 11.00
N ILE A 260 13.58 0.21 10.89
CA ILE A 260 12.98 0.71 9.64
C ILE A 260 14.02 0.74 8.52
N GLN A 261 13.70 0.12 7.39
CA GLN A 261 14.56 -0.02 6.21
C GLN A 261 14.06 0.80 5.02
N ARG A 262 12.73 0.89 4.86
CA ARG A 262 12.06 1.65 3.81
C ARG A 262 10.96 2.52 4.41
N LEU A 263 11.03 3.83 4.14
CA LEU A 263 10.01 4.79 4.55
C LEU A 263 9.49 5.57 3.35
N GLU A 264 8.17 5.62 3.20
CA GLU A 264 7.47 6.46 2.24
C GLU A 264 6.51 7.40 2.98
N VAL A 265 6.85 8.69 2.98
CA VAL A 265 6.05 9.78 3.54
C VAL A 265 5.25 10.41 2.41
N GLN A 266 3.97 10.12 2.35
CA GLN A 266 3.08 10.51 1.26
C GLN A 266 2.09 11.61 1.68
N SER A 267 1.44 12.22 0.69
CA SER A 267 0.40 13.26 0.87
C SER A 267 0.83 14.38 1.83
N PHE A 268 0.08 14.65 2.91
CA PHE A 268 0.39 15.68 3.93
C PHE A 268 1.09 15.09 5.18
N PHE A 269 1.58 13.85 5.14
CA PHE A 269 2.12 13.20 6.34
C PHE A 269 3.40 13.86 6.86
N LEU A 270 4.23 14.42 5.99
CA LEU A 270 5.41 15.19 6.41
C LEU A 270 5.02 16.39 7.30
N LYS A 271 3.90 17.03 7.00
CA LYS A 271 3.37 18.14 7.79
C LYS A 271 2.89 17.70 9.17
N TYR A 272 2.31 16.50 9.27
CA TYR A 272 2.00 15.88 10.55
C TYR A 272 3.26 15.61 11.37
N LEU A 273 4.33 15.09 10.76
CA LEU A 273 5.63 14.89 11.44
C LEU A 273 6.25 16.21 11.89
N ALA A 274 6.09 17.26 11.10
CA ALA A 274 6.55 18.61 11.38
C ALA A 274 5.76 19.32 12.50
N ALA A 275 4.61 18.78 12.91
CA ALA A 275 3.82 19.38 13.98
C ALA A 275 4.50 19.22 15.35
N GLY A 276 4.74 20.36 16.00
CA GLY A 276 5.42 20.44 17.30
C GLY A 276 6.91 20.77 17.16
N LYS A 277 7.72 20.37 18.15
CA LYS A 277 9.16 20.62 18.13
C LYS A 277 9.88 19.55 17.29
N VAL A 278 10.37 19.95 16.12
CA VAL A 278 11.25 19.12 15.28
C VAL A 278 12.68 19.21 15.81
N PRO A 279 13.33 18.09 16.19
CA PRO A 279 14.73 18.10 16.59
C PRO A 279 15.65 18.21 15.37
N GLU A 280 16.93 18.57 15.57
CA GLU A 280 17.90 18.60 14.47
C GLU A 280 18.24 17.20 13.93
N ARG A 281 18.29 16.21 14.84
CA ARG A 281 18.40 14.78 14.56
C ARG A 281 17.47 14.01 15.49
N LEU A 282 17.00 12.85 15.03
CA LEU A 282 16.24 11.91 15.86
C LEU A 282 17.11 11.43 17.04
N PRO A 283 16.52 11.20 18.23
CA PRO A 283 17.26 10.65 19.37
C PRO A 283 17.90 9.29 19.07
N THR A 284 17.22 8.46 18.29
CA THR A 284 17.72 7.18 17.78
C THR A 284 17.84 7.30 16.26
N PRO A 285 19.05 7.28 15.68
CA PRO A 285 19.24 7.31 14.24
C PRO A 285 18.61 6.09 13.55
N CYS A 286 18.06 6.28 12.35
CA CYS A 286 17.52 5.23 11.50
C CYS A 286 18.67 4.57 10.71
N ILE A 287 19.49 3.76 11.39
CA ILE A 287 20.72 3.20 10.83
C ILE A 287 20.44 2.21 9.68
N GLU A 288 19.31 1.51 9.73
CA GLU A 288 18.94 0.52 8.70
C GLU A 288 18.19 1.12 7.51
N LEU A 289 17.80 2.40 7.59
CA LEU A 289 17.02 3.06 6.55
C LEU A 289 17.89 3.29 5.31
N ASN A 290 17.60 2.54 4.25
CA ASN A 290 18.30 2.59 2.98
C ASN A 290 17.47 3.24 1.86
N TYR A 291 16.14 3.29 2.02
CA TYR A 291 15.24 3.96 1.08
C TYR A 291 14.33 4.95 1.81
N LEU A 292 14.25 6.17 1.28
CA LEU A 292 13.40 7.23 1.78
C LEU A 292 12.69 7.92 0.61
N SER A 293 11.35 7.91 0.62
CA SER A 293 10.53 8.71 -0.29
C SER A 293 9.75 9.75 0.51
N ILE A 294 9.84 11.02 0.12
CA ILE A 294 9.16 12.12 0.82
C ILE A 294 8.38 12.96 -0.17
N ARG A 295 7.09 13.14 0.12
CA ARG A 295 6.24 14.15 -0.53
C ARG A 295 6.27 15.45 0.29
N ILE A 296 6.83 16.52 -0.28
CA ILE A 296 7.21 17.75 0.44
C ILE A 296 6.71 19.02 -0.25
N ASN A 297 6.31 20.02 0.53
CA ASN A 297 6.24 21.41 0.07
C ASN A 297 7.54 22.14 0.45
N PHE A 298 8.41 22.41 -0.53
CA PHE A 298 9.70 23.08 -0.31
C PHE A 298 9.60 24.52 0.23
N ASN A 299 8.42 25.15 0.12
CA ASN A 299 8.16 26.48 0.67
C ASN A 299 7.63 26.43 2.11
N ASP A 300 7.23 25.26 2.61
CA ASP A 300 6.82 25.08 4.00
C ASP A 300 8.07 24.85 4.87
N ARG A 301 8.31 25.79 5.78
CA ARG A 301 9.45 25.81 6.69
C ARG A 301 9.48 24.59 7.62
N GLU A 302 8.34 24.21 8.17
CA GLU A 302 8.27 23.15 9.16
C GLU A 302 8.45 21.79 8.49
N GLU A 303 7.88 21.61 7.29
CA GLU A 303 8.15 20.42 6.47
C GLU A 303 9.62 20.29 6.06
N SER A 304 10.25 21.41 5.70
CA SER A 304 11.68 21.45 5.36
C SER A 304 12.56 21.07 6.55
N LEU A 305 12.20 21.50 7.76
CA LEU A 305 12.87 21.08 9.00
C LEU A 305 12.70 19.58 9.26
N ALA A 306 11.49 19.05 9.11
CA ALA A 306 11.22 17.63 9.29
C ALA A 306 12.00 16.77 8.29
N ALA A 307 12.01 17.14 7.01
CA ALA A 307 12.80 16.47 5.98
C ALA A 307 14.31 16.53 6.29
N SER A 308 14.81 17.69 6.73
CA SER A 308 16.21 17.84 7.15
C SER A 308 16.55 16.87 8.29
N CYS A 309 15.71 16.81 9.32
CA CYS A 309 15.91 15.93 10.45
C CYS A 309 15.94 14.45 10.03
N LEU A 310 15.04 14.02 9.13
CA LEU A 310 15.05 12.66 8.57
C LEU A 310 16.36 12.35 7.85
N LEU A 311 16.78 13.24 6.94
CA LEU A 311 18.01 13.08 6.17
C LEU A 311 19.24 13.01 7.08
N ARG A 312 19.33 13.88 8.10
CA ARG A 312 20.43 13.89 9.08
C ARG A 312 20.44 12.67 9.99
N SER A 313 19.29 11.99 10.14
CA SER A 313 19.13 10.81 11.01
C SER A 313 19.26 9.50 10.25
N SER A 314 19.54 9.53 8.94
CA SER A 314 19.58 8.36 8.06
C SER A 314 20.97 8.19 7.43
N PRO A 315 22.00 7.79 8.22
CA PRO A 315 23.40 7.81 7.78
C PRO A 315 23.73 6.83 6.64
N ASN A 316 22.95 5.76 6.49
CA ASN A 316 23.16 4.70 5.48
C ASN A 316 22.17 4.77 4.31
N LEU A 317 21.52 5.92 4.12
CA LEU A 317 20.56 6.11 3.04
C LEU A 317 21.21 5.90 1.67
N GLN A 318 20.63 5.04 0.84
CA GLN A 318 21.13 4.70 -0.50
C GLN A 318 20.26 5.28 -1.61
N GLU A 319 18.95 5.34 -1.38
CA GLU A 319 17.96 5.82 -2.34
C GLU A 319 17.08 6.90 -1.71
N LEU A 320 17.01 8.06 -2.37
CA LEU A 320 16.17 9.18 -1.96
C LEU A 320 15.22 9.58 -3.09
N GLU A 321 13.92 9.48 -2.83
CA GLU A 321 12.89 10.06 -3.70
C GLU A 321 12.26 11.30 -3.04
N MET A 322 12.18 12.40 -3.77
CA MET A 322 11.51 13.63 -3.33
C MET A 322 10.44 14.01 -4.34
N LEU A 323 9.19 14.06 -3.88
CA LEU A 323 8.03 14.43 -4.67
C LEU A 323 7.56 15.81 -4.22
N ALA A 324 7.84 16.84 -5.01
CA ALA A 324 7.39 18.18 -4.72
C ALA A 324 5.86 18.27 -4.83
N ARG A 325 5.24 18.94 -3.85
CA ARG A 325 3.82 19.26 -3.88
C ARG A 325 3.62 20.68 -4.41
N PRO A 326 2.75 20.85 -5.42
CA PRO A 326 2.40 22.17 -5.92
C PRO A 326 1.68 22.99 -4.84
N GLU A 327 1.80 24.32 -4.94
CA GLU A 327 1.29 25.29 -3.97
C GLU A 327 -0.22 25.13 -3.72
N GLU A 328 -0.62 25.02 -2.45
CA GLU A 328 -1.92 25.51 -2.02
C GLU A 328 -1.77 27.03 -1.84
N GLN A 329 -2.52 27.82 -2.61
CA GLN A 329 -2.46 29.28 -2.63
C GLN A 329 -2.57 29.88 -1.23
N THR A 330 -1.43 30.10 -0.56
CA THR A 330 -1.32 31.01 0.57
C THR A 330 0.02 31.71 0.49
N ALA A 331 -0.05 33.03 0.34
CA ALA A 331 1.09 33.91 0.20
C ALA A 331 1.94 33.88 1.48
N VAL A 332 3.01 33.09 1.49
CA VAL A 332 4.02 33.13 2.54
C VAL A 332 5.37 33.46 1.92
N ARG A 333 6.06 34.41 2.57
CA ARG A 333 7.40 34.88 2.22
C ARG A 333 8.36 33.70 2.03
N PRO A 334 9.34 33.80 1.11
CA PRO A 334 10.33 32.74 0.93
C PRO A 334 11.04 32.49 2.26
N ALA A 335 10.89 31.26 2.78
CA ALA A 335 11.67 30.81 3.92
C ALA A 335 13.16 30.85 3.54
N ALA A 336 14.02 31.14 4.52
CA ALA A 336 15.47 30.98 4.37
C ALA A 336 15.80 29.51 4.04
N ASN A 337 16.99 29.25 3.49
CA ASN A 337 17.46 27.93 3.05
C ASN A 337 17.69 26.96 4.23
N ILE A 338 16.62 26.53 4.89
CA ILE A 338 16.69 25.79 6.16
C ILE A 338 17.16 24.34 5.97
N LEU A 339 16.93 23.76 4.78
CA LEU A 339 17.51 22.46 4.40
C LEU A 339 19.05 22.45 4.46
N GLN A 340 19.68 23.63 4.48
CA GLN A 340 21.13 23.83 4.56
C GLN A 340 21.59 24.38 5.94
N GLU A 341 20.68 24.73 6.86
CA GLU A 341 21.04 25.28 8.17
C GLU A 341 21.51 24.17 9.13
N GLY A 342 22.81 23.91 9.12
CA GLY A 342 23.49 22.99 10.03
C GLY A 342 25.00 23.07 9.83
N SER A 343 25.75 23.28 10.91
CA SER A 343 27.22 23.37 10.94
C SER A 343 27.91 22.07 10.46
N ASP A 344 27.20 20.95 10.54
CA ASP A 344 27.71 19.66 10.10
C ASP A 344 27.36 19.45 8.63
N LYS A 345 28.40 19.46 7.78
CA LYS A 345 28.37 18.74 6.51
C LYS A 345 27.78 17.36 6.80
N CYS A 346 26.59 17.06 6.31
CA CYS A 346 26.05 15.71 6.35
C CYS A 346 26.48 15.07 5.04
N PRO A 347 27.62 14.35 4.98
CA PRO A 347 28.01 13.72 3.74
C PRO A 347 27.09 12.51 3.56
N PHE A 348 26.26 12.55 2.53
CA PHE A 348 25.46 11.42 2.09
C PHE A 348 26.40 10.37 1.48
N ASN A 349 27.18 9.71 2.34
CA ASN A 349 28.29 8.85 1.94
C ASN A 349 27.85 7.58 1.21
N GLN A 350 26.60 7.16 1.44
CA GLN A 350 26.03 5.94 0.87
C GLN A 350 24.95 6.23 -0.18
N LEU A 351 24.60 7.51 -0.41
CA LEU A 351 23.50 7.88 -1.30
C LEU A 351 23.95 7.71 -2.75
N ARG A 352 23.33 6.76 -3.44
CA ARG A 352 23.66 6.34 -4.81
C ARG A 352 22.63 6.82 -5.81
N LEU A 353 21.35 6.76 -5.44
CA LEU A 353 20.23 7.09 -6.32
C LEU A 353 19.39 8.22 -5.73
N VAL A 354 19.18 9.26 -6.52
CA VAL A 354 18.27 10.35 -6.17
C VAL A 354 17.24 10.53 -7.27
N LYS A 355 15.98 10.66 -6.91
CA LYS A 355 14.90 11.01 -7.84
C LYS A 355 14.11 12.17 -7.28
N ILE A 356 13.97 13.23 -8.06
CA ILE A 356 13.25 14.44 -7.67
C ILE A 356 12.21 14.69 -8.75
N ALA A 357 10.93 14.70 -8.39
CA ALA A 357 9.85 14.90 -9.35
C ALA A 357 8.85 15.97 -8.89
N GLY A 358 8.18 16.59 -9.85
CA GLY A 358 7.14 17.60 -9.60
C GLY A 358 7.67 18.98 -9.25
N ILE A 359 8.95 19.28 -9.57
CA ILE A 359 9.56 20.57 -9.23
C ILE A 359 9.21 21.65 -10.27
N SER A 360 9.19 22.90 -9.80
CA SER A 360 8.88 24.10 -10.61
C SER A 360 10.13 24.93 -10.97
N GLY A 361 11.29 24.60 -10.39
CA GLY A 361 12.51 25.41 -10.51
C GLY A 361 12.61 26.51 -9.46
N GLY A 362 11.86 26.40 -8.37
CA GLY A 362 11.92 27.33 -7.25
C GLY A 362 13.30 27.36 -6.59
N SER A 363 13.65 28.49 -5.97
CA SER A 363 14.96 28.65 -5.33
C SER A 363 15.23 27.59 -4.27
N GLN A 364 14.23 27.24 -3.44
CA GLN A 364 14.36 26.21 -2.40
C GLN A 364 14.61 24.81 -2.99
N GLU A 365 13.91 24.46 -4.07
CA GLU A 365 14.08 23.19 -4.78
C GLU A 365 15.49 23.08 -5.36
N LEU A 366 15.94 24.13 -6.07
CA LEU A 366 17.28 24.21 -6.66
C LEU A 366 18.39 24.18 -5.61
N ASN A 367 18.20 24.90 -4.50
CA ASN A 367 19.15 24.93 -3.38
C ASN A 367 19.28 23.55 -2.73
N PHE A 368 18.18 22.80 -2.61
CA PHE A 368 18.22 21.44 -2.11
C PHE A 368 18.92 20.48 -3.08
N ILE A 369 18.64 20.57 -4.38
CA ILE A 369 19.32 19.78 -5.40
C ILE A 369 20.83 20.03 -5.37
N ASN A 370 21.23 21.30 -5.34
CA ASN A 370 22.64 21.69 -5.25
C ASN A 370 23.29 21.15 -3.96
N PHE A 371 22.57 21.20 -2.82
CA PHE A 371 23.04 20.63 -1.56
C PHE A 371 23.30 19.12 -1.66
N LEU A 372 22.38 18.36 -2.27
CA LEU A 372 22.56 16.92 -2.48
C LEU A 372 23.75 16.63 -3.40
N LEU A 373 23.88 17.34 -4.53
CA LEU A 373 25.01 17.15 -5.46
C LEU A 373 26.36 17.47 -4.81
N ALA A 374 26.42 18.51 -3.98
CA ALA A 374 27.64 18.95 -3.31
C ALA A 374 28.05 18.06 -2.12
N ASN A 375 27.15 17.24 -1.56
CA ASN A 375 27.40 16.45 -0.35
C ASN A 375 27.24 14.93 -0.54
N SER A 376 27.03 14.44 -1.77
CA SER A 376 26.87 13.00 -2.07
C SER A 376 28.05 12.47 -2.89
N PRO A 377 29.17 12.05 -2.26
CA PRO A 377 30.36 11.59 -2.97
C PRO A 377 30.18 10.22 -3.67
N ALA A 378 29.23 9.41 -3.22
CA ALA A 378 28.92 8.09 -3.79
C ALA A 378 27.74 8.11 -4.79
N LEU A 379 27.25 9.30 -5.16
CA LEU A 379 26.10 9.44 -6.04
C LEU A 379 26.41 8.88 -7.43
N GLU A 380 25.57 7.96 -7.89
CA GLU A 380 25.67 7.34 -9.22
C GLU A 380 24.70 8.01 -10.18
N MET A 381 23.46 8.25 -9.75
CA MET A 381 22.41 8.79 -10.62
C MET A 381 21.49 9.75 -9.87
N MET A 382 21.21 10.89 -10.49
CA MET A 382 20.17 11.82 -10.09
C MET A 382 19.18 12.04 -11.22
N THR A 383 17.93 11.61 -11.02
CA THR A 383 16.84 11.84 -11.96
C THR A 383 16.02 13.05 -11.52
N VAL A 384 15.84 14.01 -12.43
CA VAL A 384 15.03 15.21 -12.18
C VAL A 384 13.88 15.25 -13.19
N LYS A 385 12.65 15.34 -12.66
CA LYS A 385 11.42 15.44 -13.46
C LYS A 385 10.64 16.71 -13.08
N PRO A 386 10.50 17.70 -13.97
CA PRO A 386 9.73 18.91 -13.71
C PRO A 386 8.22 18.63 -13.59
N ALA A 387 7.47 19.55 -12.97
CA ALA A 387 6.01 19.47 -12.88
C ALA A 387 5.30 19.81 -14.19
N SER A 388 5.92 20.64 -15.05
CA SER A 388 5.33 21.12 -16.29
C SER A 388 6.40 21.37 -17.35
N THR A 389 5.98 21.48 -18.61
CA THR A 389 6.88 21.81 -19.74
C THR A 389 7.43 23.23 -19.66
N ASN A 390 6.79 24.12 -18.90
CA ASN A 390 7.17 25.53 -18.82
C ASN A 390 8.32 25.71 -17.83
N GLY A 391 9.38 26.42 -18.24
CA GLY A 391 10.55 26.67 -17.39
C GLY A 391 11.55 25.51 -17.29
N GLY A 392 11.32 24.41 -18.00
CA GLY A 392 12.17 23.22 -17.94
C GLY A 392 13.61 23.47 -18.42
N TRP A 393 13.77 24.35 -19.41
CA TRP A 393 15.07 24.71 -19.96
C TRP A 393 15.92 25.54 -18.98
N GLU A 394 15.29 26.46 -18.26
CA GLU A 394 15.93 27.26 -17.21
C GLU A 394 16.38 26.37 -16.05
N LEU A 395 15.51 25.45 -15.63
CA LEU A 395 15.84 24.43 -14.62
C LEU A 395 17.05 23.58 -15.05
N LEU A 396 17.06 23.08 -16.30
CA LEU A 396 18.16 22.29 -16.84
C LEU A 396 19.48 23.08 -16.85
N LYS A 397 19.45 24.36 -17.24
CA LYS A 397 20.64 25.24 -17.22
C LYS A 397 21.25 25.38 -15.83
N GLU A 398 20.41 25.55 -14.80
CA GLU A 398 20.89 25.67 -13.42
C GLU A 398 21.47 24.33 -12.91
N LEU A 399 20.82 23.21 -13.21
CA LEU A 399 21.32 21.87 -12.84
C LEU A 399 22.71 21.58 -13.41
N LEU A 400 22.99 22.03 -14.64
CA LEU A 400 24.31 21.87 -15.28
C LEU A 400 25.42 22.70 -14.62
N ARG A 401 25.08 23.74 -13.87
CA ARG A 401 26.05 24.62 -13.19
C ARG A 401 26.46 24.11 -11.81
N PHE A 402 25.69 23.19 -11.23
CA PHE A 402 25.95 22.70 -9.88
C PHE A 402 27.21 21.85 -9.80
N ARG A 403 28.00 22.11 -8.76
CA ARG A 403 29.19 21.30 -8.46
C ARG A 403 28.75 19.95 -7.91
N ARG A 404 29.47 18.90 -8.30
CA ARG A 404 29.20 17.53 -7.88
C ARG A 404 30.35 17.04 -7.01
N ALA A 405 30.03 16.42 -5.88
CA ALA A 405 31.01 15.71 -5.06
C ALA A 405 31.41 14.38 -5.70
N SER A 406 30.45 13.68 -6.30
CA SER A 406 30.71 12.47 -7.10
C SER A 406 31.13 12.84 -8.52
N VAL A 407 32.25 12.24 -8.96
CA VAL A 407 32.73 12.34 -10.34
C VAL A 407 32.00 11.38 -11.29
N GLN A 408 31.28 10.40 -10.76
CA GLN A 408 30.54 9.38 -11.54
C GLN A 408 29.05 9.72 -11.66
N ALA A 409 28.56 10.73 -10.93
CA ALA A 409 27.15 11.08 -10.91
C ALA A 409 26.62 11.52 -12.28
N GLU A 410 25.70 10.73 -12.82
CA GLU A 410 24.89 11.07 -13.99
C GLU A 410 23.65 11.87 -13.56
N ILE A 411 23.32 12.94 -14.30
CA ILE A 411 22.09 13.70 -14.10
C ILE A 411 21.18 13.42 -15.29
N ILE A 412 20.07 12.73 -15.04
CA ILE A 412 19.05 12.41 -16.04
C ILE A 412 17.90 13.40 -15.86
N TYR A 413 17.66 14.21 -16.89
CA TYR A 413 16.51 15.09 -16.96
C TYR A 413 15.40 14.41 -17.77
N LEU A 414 14.23 14.23 -17.16
CA LEU A 414 13.07 13.63 -17.82
C LEU A 414 12.09 14.71 -18.27
N ASP A 415 11.42 14.46 -19.38
CA ASP A 415 10.28 15.28 -19.79
C ASP A 415 9.09 15.11 -18.79
N PRO A 416 8.27 16.15 -18.58
CA PRO A 416 7.17 16.16 -17.61
C PRO A 416 6.11 15.06 -17.80
#